data_AF-A0A0M1P6G3-F1
#
_entry.id   AF-A0A0M1P6G3-F1
#
_cell.length_a   1.000
_cell.length_b   1.000
_cell.length_c   1.000
_cell.angle_alpha   90.00
_cell.angle_beta   90.00
_cell.angle_gamma   90.00
#
_symmetry.space_group_name_H-M   'P 1'
#
loop_
_entity.id
_entity.type
_entity.pdbx_description
1 polymer ?
#
loop_
_entity_poly.entity_id
_entity_poly.type
_entity_poly.pdbx_seq_one_letter_code
_entity_poly.pdbx_strand_id
1 'polypeptide(L)'
;MMKHVSESRNMYEDFVVETDILFFKTGSHGLVSFHGRNYNIKKRMTAEKITSLLSGKQFYYVGGNCYVNADKITEVEQGIVYFGERAPSAKHLRIPRWRQESLKRHVAEVKQPV
;
A
#
# COMPACT_ATOMS: atom_id res chain seq x y z
N MET A 1 0.51 12.00 38.45
CA MET A 1 1.48 11.58 37.42
C MET A 1 0.88 10.38 36.69
N MET A 2 0.27 10.60 35.53
CA MET A 2 -0.30 9.51 34.72
C MET A 2 0.84 8.82 33.97
N LYS A 3 1.01 7.52 34.18
CA LYS A 3 1.88 6.68 33.35
C LYS A 3 1.25 6.58 31.96
N HIS A 4 1.67 7.43 31.03
CA HIS A 4 1.54 7.13 29.61
C HIS A 4 2.51 6.00 29.29
N VAL A 5 2.08 4.76 29.50
CA VAL A 5 2.66 3.63 28.78
C VAL A 5 2.07 3.76 27.39
N SER A 6 2.81 4.36 26.45
CA SER A 6 2.55 4.07 25.05
C SER A 6 2.85 2.59 24.89
N GLU A 7 1.84 1.74 24.92
CA GLU A 7 1.98 0.36 24.45
C GLU A 7 2.48 0.48 23.01
N SER A 8 3.78 0.27 22.84
CA SER A 8 4.46 0.36 21.56
C SER A 8 3.90 -0.75 20.69
N ARG A 9 2.85 -0.45 19.91
CA ARG A 9 2.24 -1.36 18.93
C ARG A 9 3.33 -1.99 18.09
N ASN A 10 3.45 -3.31 18.15
CA ASN A 10 4.42 -4.03 17.35
C ASN A 10 3.99 -3.98 15.88
N MET A 11 4.51 -3.00 15.13
CA MET A 11 4.14 -2.82 13.71
C MET A 11 4.46 -4.05 12.85
N TYR A 12 5.31 -4.97 13.32
CA TYR A 12 5.65 -6.20 12.61
C TYR A 12 4.60 -7.30 12.76
N GLU A 13 3.81 -7.27 13.83
CA GLU A 13 2.79 -8.27 14.14
C GLU A 13 1.36 -7.74 13.95
N ASP A 14 1.14 -6.47 14.31
CA ASP A 14 -0.19 -5.86 14.45
C ASP A 14 -0.48 -4.75 13.45
N PHE A 15 0.22 -4.66 12.32
CA PHE A 15 -0.11 -3.64 11.31
C PHE A 15 -1.51 -3.86 10.72
N VAL A 16 -2.20 -2.76 10.46
CA VAL A 16 -3.48 -2.72 9.77
C VAL A 16 -3.16 -2.39 8.32
N VAL A 17 -3.51 -3.31 7.43
CA VAL A 17 -3.10 -3.25 6.03
C VAL A 17 -3.59 -1.95 5.39
N GLU A 18 -4.80 -1.56 5.72
CA GLU A 18 -5.53 -0.46 5.11
C GLU A 18 -4.94 0.91 5.47
N THR A 19 -4.42 1.05 6.69
CA THR A 19 -3.94 2.33 7.23
C THR A 19 -2.43 2.45 7.22
N ASP A 20 -1.71 1.35 7.43
CA ASP A 20 -0.26 1.35 7.64
C ASP A 20 0.53 1.01 6.36
N ILE A 21 -0.10 0.36 5.36
CA ILE A 21 0.56 -0.11 4.14
C ILE A 21 0.28 0.80 2.94
N LEU A 22 1.35 1.15 2.23
CA LEU A 22 1.33 1.97 1.02
C LEU A 22 1.04 1.11 -0.23
N PHE A 23 1.69 -0.04 -0.32
CA PHE A 23 1.47 -1.03 -1.37
C PHE A 23 1.91 -2.41 -0.89
N PHE A 24 1.41 -3.46 -1.53
CA PHE A 24 1.90 -4.82 -1.31
C PHE A 24 2.14 -5.55 -2.62
N LYS A 25 2.96 -6.59 -2.54
CA LYS A 25 3.26 -7.49 -3.64
C LYS A 25 2.97 -8.92 -3.26
N THR A 26 2.21 -9.63 -4.09
CA THR A 26 2.04 -11.08 -3.94
C THR A 26 3.20 -11.80 -4.64
N GLY A 27 3.70 -12.84 -4.00
CA GLY A 27 4.78 -13.70 -4.47
C GLY A 27 4.34 -15.16 -4.55
N SER A 28 5.30 -16.05 -4.81
CA SER A 28 5.05 -17.48 -4.87
C SER A 28 4.68 -18.07 -3.50
N HIS A 29 3.96 -19.20 -3.52
CA HIS A 29 3.60 -19.98 -2.34
C HIS A 29 2.92 -19.19 -1.21
N GLY A 30 2.14 -18.16 -1.57
CA GLY A 30 1.39 -17.35 -0.60
C GLY A 30 2.24 -16.35 0.19
N LEU A 31 3.47 -16.06 -0.23
CA LEU A 31 4.27 -14.99 0.35
C LEU A 31 3.73 -13.63 -0.09
N VAL A 32 3.48 -12.73 0.85
CA VAL A 32 3.08 -11.34 0.57
C VAL A 32 4.10 -10.39 1.19
N SER A 33 4.59 -9.43 0.40
CA SER A 33 5.49 -8.37 0.85
C SER A 33 4.68 -7.08 1.01
N PHE A 34 4.51 -6.64 2.23
CA PHE A 34 3.85 -5.38 2.58
C PHE A 34 4.89 -4.26 2.74
N HIS A 35 4.60 -3.10 2.16
CA HIS A 35 5.49 -1.94 2.20
C HIS A 35 4.78 -0.79 2.91
N GLY A 36 5.11 -0.57 4.19
CA GLY A 36 4.68 0.60 4.95
C GLY A 36 5.55 1.82 4.63
N ARG A 37 5.44 2.94 5.34
CA ARG A 37 6.21 4.17 5.04
C ARG A 37 7.71 4.03 5.29
N ASN A 38 8.09 3.39 6.39
CA ASN A 38 9.49 3.27 6.85
C ASN A 38 9.95 1.83 7.07
N TYR A 39 9.13 0.85 6.70
CA TYR A 39 9.41 -0.57 6.92
C TYR A 39 8.85 -1.42 5.78
N ASN A 40 9.30 -2.67 5.70
CA ASN A 40 8.73 -3.70 4.86
C ASN A 40 8.53 -4.97 5.70
N ILE A 41 7.42 -5.68 5.50
CA ILE A 41 7.11 -6.94 6.19
C ILE A 41 6.82 -8.01 5.16
N LYS A 42 7.37 -9.20 5.35
CA LYS A 42 7.02 -10.38 4.54
C LYS A 42 6.22 -11.34 5.40
N LYS A 43 5.05 -11.76 4.93
CA LYS A 43 4.19 -12.70 5.63
C LYS A 43 3.69 -13.77 4.67
N ARG A 44 3.77 -15.03 5.08
CA ARG A 44 3.07 -16.11 4.38
C ARG A 44 1.59 -16.06 4.78
N MET A 45 0.72 -16.10 3.79
CA MET A 45 -0.73 -16.04 3.97
C MET A 45 -1.37 -17.25 3.29
N THR A 46 -2.50 -17.68 3.82
CA THR A 46 -3.32 -18.71 3.16
C THR A 46 -3.98 -18.12 1.91
N ALA A 47 -4.48 -18.99 1.03
CA ALA A 47 -5.15 -18.55 -0.19
C ALA A 47 -6.37 -17.67 0.12
N GLU A 48 -7.14 -18.01 1.15
CA GLU A 48 -8.34 -17.28 1.57
C GLU A 48 -7.99 -15.86 2.03
N LYS A 49 -6.91 -15.72 2.81
CA LYS A 49 -6.43 -14.43 3.28
C LYS A 49 -5.90 -13.56 2.14
N ILE A 50 -5.25 -14.16 1.14
CA ILE A 50 -4.82 -13.44 -0.06
C ILE A 50 -6.04 -13.00 -0.85
N THR A 51 -7.02 -13.88 -1.10
CA THR A 51 -8.25 -13.51 -1.80
C THR A 51 -8.98 -12.35 -1.11
N SER A 52 -9.10 -12.40 0.22
CA SER A 52 -9.67 -11.30 1.01
C SER A 52 -8.88 -10.01 0.83
N LEU A 53 -7.55 -10.07 0.92
CA LEU A 53 -6.68 -8.91 0.68
C LEU A 53 -6.85 -8.32 -0.72
N LEU A 54 -6.93 -9.17 -1.75
CA LEU A 54 -7.11 -8.76 -3.15
C LEU A 54 -8.51 -8.20 -3.44
N SER A 55 -9.51 -8.54 -2.62
CA SER A 55 -10.88 -8.00 -2.73
C SER A 55 -11.04 -6.60 -2.12
N GLY A 56 -10.00 -6.10 -1.43
CA GLY A 56 -10.02 -4.78 -0.79
C GLY A 56 -10.12 -3.65 -1.82
N LYS A 57 -11.23 -2.88 -1.77
CA LYS A 57 -11.54 -1.81 -2.73
C LYS A 57 -10.51 -0.69 -2.79
N GLN A 58 -9.78 -0.46 -1.71
CA GLN A 58 -8.75 0.58 -1.64
C GLN A 58 -7.46 0.22 -2.38
N PHE A 59 -7.26 -1.06 -2.72
CA PHE A 59 -6.05 -1.55 -3.36
C PHE A 59 -6.24 -1.69 -4.86
N TYR A 60 -5.50 -0.90 -5.63
CA TYR A 60 -5.55 -0.90 -7.07
C TYR A 60 -4.41 -1.74 -7.67
N TYR A 61 -4.74 -2.64 -8.60
CA TYR A 61 -3.72 -3.47 -9.28
C TYR A 61 -2.94 -2.69 -10.34
N VAL A 62 -1.64 -2.51 -10.11
CA VAL A 62 -0.74 -1.75 -11.02
C VAL A 62 0.13 -2.64 -11.90
N GLY A 63 -0.05 -3.96 -11.88
CA GLY A 63 0.74 -4.91 -12.67
C GLY A 63 1.83 -5.60 -11.85
N GLY A 64 2.35 -6.72 -12.38
CA GLY A 64 3.47 -7.44 -11.78
C GLY A 64 3.22 -7.89 -10.34
N ASN A 65 2.01 -8.38 -10.05
CA ASN A 65 1.57 -8.78 -8.71
C ASN A 65 1.61 -7.67 -7.65
N CYS A 66 1.60 -6.39 -8.06
CA CYS A 66 1.68 -5.24 -7.18
C CYS A 66 0.32 -4.52 -7.07
N TYR A 67 -0.07 -4.22 -5.84
CA TYR A 67 -1.32 -3.58 -5.49
C TYR A 67 -1.02 -2.35 -4.63
N VAL A 68 -1.50 -1.19 -5.06
CA VAL A 68 -1.22 0.11 -4.42
C VAL A 68 -2.44 0.60 -3.66
N ASN A 69 -2.23 1.13 -2.46
CA ASN A 69 -3.30 1.73 -1.66
C ASN A 69 -3.65 3.11 -2.21
N ALA A 70 -4.79 3.23 -2.89
CA ALA A 70 -5.23 4.46 -3.56
C ALA A 70 -5.38 5.65 -2.59
N ASP A 71 -5.83 5.38 -1.36
CA ASP A 71 -6.06 6.39 -0.32
C ASP A 71 -4.75 7.06 0.14
N LYS A 72 -3.62 6.35 -0.03
CA LYS A 72 -2.29 6.83 0.38
C LYS A 72 -1.56 7.56 -0.74
N ILE A 73 -2.06 7.51 -1.97
CA ILE A 73 -1.45 8.18 -3.11
C ILE A 73 -1.63 9.69 -2.96
N THR A 74 -0.52 10.42 -2.92
CA THR A 74 -0.55 11.88 -3.02
C THR A 74 -0.51 12.32 -4.48
N GLU A 75 0.29 11.64 -5.29
CA GLU A 75 0.45 11.98 -6.70
C GLU A 75 0.95 10.80 -7.54
N VAL A 76 0.70 10.87 -8.85
CA VAL A 76 1.26 9.93 -9.83
C VAL A 76 1.86 10.73 -11.00
N GLU A 77 3.15 10.58 -11.25
CA GLU A 77 3.86 11.32 -12.29
C GLU A 77 4.98 10.49 -12.91
N GLN A 78 5.15 10.54 -14.25
CA GLN A 78 6.22 9.88 -15.00
C GLN A 78 6.35 8.36 -14.75
N GLY A 79 5.25 7.69 -14.37
CA GLY A 79 5.24 6.27 -13.98
C GLY A 79 5.71 6.01 -12.54
N ILE A 80 5.67 7.02 -11.68
CA ILE A 80 6.02 6.93 -10.25
C ILE A 80 4.78 7.32 -9.44
N VAL A 81 4.46 6.50 -8.44
CA VAL A 81 3.45 6.78 -7.42
C VAL A 81 4.16 7.31 -6.17
N TYR A 82 3.68 8.45 -5.68
CA TYR A 82 4.16 9.11 -4.46
C TYR A 82 3.13 8.96 -3.33
N PHE A 83 3.62 8.85 -2.09
CA PHE A 83 2.82 8.58 -0.89
C PHE A 83 3.01 9.64 0.21
N GLY A 84 3.27 10.88 -0.20
CA GLY A 84 3.70 11.97 0.66
C GLY A 84 4.81 12.77 0.00
N GLU A 85 5.89 12.97 0.76
CA GLU A 85 7.09 13.69 0.32
C GLU A 85 7.77 13.03 -0.88
N ARG A 86 8.44 13.86 -1.70
CA ARG A 86 9.21 13.45 -2.88
C ARG A 86 10.72 13.37 -2.62
N ALA A 87 11.12 13.33 -1.35
CA ALA A 87 12.53 13.20 -0.98
C ALA A 87 13.11 11.86 -1.48
N PRO A 88 14.40 11.78 -1.82
CA PRO A 88 15.04 10.52 -2.24
C PRO A 88 14.95 9.38 -1.22
N SER A 89 14.80 9.71 0.07
CA SER A 89 14.63 8.76 1.16
C SER A 89 13.17 8.26 1.30
N ALA A 90 12.20 8.95 0.72
CA ALA A 90 10.80 8.60 0.82
C ALA A 90 10.48 7.39 -0.09
N LYS A 91 9.59 6.52 0.38
CA LYS A 91 9.14 5.41 -0.47
C LYS A 91 8.29 5.93 -1.62
N HIS A 92 8.68 5.50 -2.81
CA HIS A 92 7.94 5.70 -4.06
C HIS A 92 7.80 4.36 -4.79
N LEU A 93 6.76 4.22 -5.60
CA LEU A 93 6.51 2.99 -6.36
C LEU A 93 6.55 3.29 -7.86
N ARG A 94 7.50 2.67 -8.57
CA ARG A 94 7.51 2.70 -10.03
C ARG A 94 6.47 1.73 -10.57
N ILE A 95 5.67 2.20 -11.52
CA ILE A 95 4.64 1.44 -12.21
C ILE A 95 4.85 1.51 -13.73
N PRO A 96 4.26 0.59 -14.51
CA PRO A 96 4.23 0.74 -15.95
C PRO A 96 3.53 2.05 -16.36
N ARG A 97 4.13 2.83 -17.26
CA ARG A 97 3.57 4.15 -17.67
C ARG A 97 2.15 4.05 -18.22
N TRP A 98 1.81 2.97 -18.92
CA TRP A 98 0.47 2.72 -19.45
C TRP A 98 -0.61 2.55 -18.37
N ARG A 99 -0.23 2.23 -17.12
CA ARG A 99 -1.16 2.14 -15.98
C ARG A 99 -1.46 3.50 -15.34
N GLN A 100 -0.60 4.50 -15.57
CA GLN A 100 -0.68 5.79 -14.88
C GLN A 100 -2.05 6.46 -15.02
N GLU A 101 -2.54 6.62 -16.25
CA GLU A 101 -3.78 7.37 -16.48
C GLU A 101 -5.02 6.64 -15.96
N SER A 102 -5.01 5.30 -15.96
CA SER A 102 -6.07 4.51 -15.34
C SER A 102 -6.06 4.65 -13.81
N LEU A 103 -4.86 4.64 -13.20
CA LEU A 103 -4.71 4.83 -11.76
C LEU A 103 -5.12 6.24 -11.34
N LYS A 104 -4.73 7.29 -12.09
CA LYS A 104 -5.13 8.67 -11.81
C LYS A 104 -6.65 8.85 -11.81
N ARG A 105 -7.33 8.29 -12.81
CA ARG A 105 -8.81 8.32 -12.88
C ARG A 105 -9.43 7.65 -11.66
N HIS A 106 -8.97 6.46 -11.32
CA HIS A 106 -9.45 5.75 -10.13
C HIS A 106 -9.22 6.55 -8.84
N VAL A 107 -8.05 7.15 -8.64
CA VAL A 107 -7.76 7.98 -7.47
C VAL A 107 -8.67 9.21 -7.42
N ALA A 108 -8.95 9.84 -8.57
CA ALA A 108 -9.86 10.97 -8.64
C ALA A 108 -11.29 10.58 -8.27
N GLU A 109 -11.78 9.42 -8.74
CA GLU A 109 -13.10 8.89 -8.40
C GLU A 109 -13.23 8.59 -6.90
N VAL A 110 -12.21 8.00 -6.28
CA VAL A 110 -12.22 7.66 -4.85
C VAL A 110 -12.14 8.90 -3.95
N LYS A 111 -11.48 9.97 -4.41
CA LYS A 111 -11.30 11.20 -3.62
C LYS A 111 -12.41 12.23 -3.77
N GLN A 112 -13.41 12.01 -4.62
CA GLN A 112 -14.56 12.90 -4.67
C GLN A 112 -15.36 12.78 -3.37
N PRO A 113 -15.58 13.88 -2.62
CA PRO A 113 -16.49 13.85 -1.49
C PRO A 113 -17.91 13.56 -1.99
N VAL A 114 -18.59 12.59 -1.35
CA VAL A 114 -20.04 12.39 -1.48
C VAL A 114 -20.76 13.58 -0.88
#